data_AF-A0A1I2PJZ4-F1
#
_entry.id   AF-A0A1I2PJZ4-F1
#
_cell.length_a   1.000
_cell.length_b   1.000
_cell.length_c   1.000
_cell.angle_alpha   90.00
_cell.angle_beta   90.00
_cell.angle_gamma   90.00
#
_symmetry.space_group_name_H-M   'P 1'
#
loop_
_entity.id
_entity.type
_entity.pdbx_description
1 polymer ?
#
loop_
_entity_poly.entity_id
_entity_poly.type
_entity_poly.pdbx_seq_one_letter_code
_entity_poly.pdbx_strand_id
1 'polypeptide(L)'
;MQNVSVLSGGRVELGAGTLYGAINTLLKKRWIMPWETNKSSRKKEYVITDLGKGTVDREMKRLTELLENSKKIVGGETHAEKSV
;
A
#
# COMPACT_ATOMS: atom_id res chain seq x y z
N MET A 1 -5.04 1.18 14.52
CA MET A 1 -5.64 2.32 13.79
C MET A 1 -4.69 3.50 13.78
N GLN A 2 -4.20 3.94 14.96
CA GLN A 2 -3.19 5.01 15.08
C GLN A 2 -2.04 4.93 14.08
N ASN A 3 -1.47 3.73 13.86
CA ASN A 3 -0.33 3.57 12.96
C ASN A 3 -0.60 3.97 11.50
N VAL A 4 -1.81 3.73 10.97
CA VAL A 4 -2.15 4.09 9.58
C VAL A 4 -2.28 5.60 9.42
N SER A 5 -2.88 6.27 10.41
CA SER A 5 -2.93 7.73 10.44
C SER A 5 -1.52 8.32 10.52
N VAL A 6 -0.65 7.81 11.38
CA VAL A 6 0.75 8.25 11.47
C VAL A 6 1.51 8.05 10.15
N LEU A 7 1.44 6.85 9.56
CA LEU A 7 2.12 6.55 8.28
C LEU A 7 1.63 7.42 7.12
N SER A 8 0.37 7.80 7.14
CA SER A 8 -0.22 8.66 6.09
C SER A 8 -0.05 10.15 6.37
N GLY A 9 0.49 10.56 7.52
CA GLY A 9 0.55 11.96 7.94
C GLY A 9 -0.84 12.55 8.19
N GLY A 10 -1.74 11.77 8.78
CA GLY A 10 -3.12 12.17 9.07
C GLY A 10 -4.08 12.13 7.88
N ARG A 11 -3.60 11.81 6.67
CA ARG A 11 -4.46 11.77 5.45
C ARG A 11 -5.44 10.60 5.44
N VAL A 12 -5.14 9.51 6.14
CA VAL A 12 -5.97 8.31 6.17
C VAL A 12 -6.29 7.91 7.60
N GLU A 13 -7.57 7.97 7.94
CA GLU A 13 -8.12 7.40 9.17
C GLU A 13 -8.99 6.19 8.84
N LEU A 14 -8.73 5.08 9.53
CA LEU A 14 -9.50 3.85 9.36
C LEU A 14 -10.43 3.67 10.55
N GLY A 15 -11.74 3.77 10.30
CA GLY A 15 -12.75 3.28 11.22
C GLY A 15 -12.74 1.76 11.33
N ALA A 16 -13.40 1.22 12.37
CA ALA A 16 -13.43 -0.22 12.63
C ALA A 16 -13.95 -1.04 11.44
N GLY A 17 -15.05 -0.61 10.81
CA GLY A 17 -15.64 -1.30 9.65
C GLY A 17 -14.70 -1.39 8.45
N THR A 18 -14.07 -0.28 8.08
CA THR A 18 -13.10 -0.22 6.97
C THR A 18 -11.88 -1.07 7.24
N LEU A 19 -11.38 -1.08 8.48
CA LEU A 19 -10.23 -1.90 8.87
C LEU A 19 -10.54 -3.39 8.70
N TYR A 20 -11.67 -3.87 9.22
CA TYR A 20 -12.03 -5.28 9.09
C TYR A 20 -12.33 -5.65 7.63
N GLY A 21 -12.94 -4.76 6.86
CA GLY A 21 -13.14 -4.93 5.42
C GLY A 21 -11.81 -5.08 4.66
N ALA A 22 -10.82 -4.24 4.98
CA ALA A 22 -9.49 -4.31 4.40
C ALA A 22 -8.78 -5.62 4.76
N ILE A 23 -8.78 -6.01 6.04
CA ILE A 23 -8.18 -7.28 6.49
C ILE A 23 -8.84 -8.47 5.78
N ASN A 24 -10.17 -8.52 5.71
CA ASN A 24 -10.89 -9.59 5.02
C ASN A 24 -10.54 -9.65 3.54
N THR A 25 -10.34 -8.51 2.89
CA THR A 25 -9.93 -8.44 1.48
C THR A 25 -8.52 -8.99 1.30
N LEU A 26 -7.58 -8.61 2.16
CA LEU A 26 -6.19 -9.09 2.14
C LEU A 26 -6.12 -10.61 2.37
N LEU A 27 -6.94 -11.14 3.29
CA LEU A 27 -7.07 -12.58 3.54
C LEU A 27 -7.65 -13.32 2.33
N LYS A 28 -8.76 -12.83 1.75
CA LYS A 28 -9.37 -13.43 0.55
C LYS A 28 -8.40 -13.49 -0.63
N LYS A 29 -7.57 -12.45 -0.79
CA LYS A 29 -6.50 -12.40 -1.80
C LYS A 29 -5.25 -13.21 -1.45
N ARG A 30 -5.18 -13.79 -0.24
CA ARG A 30 -4.02 -14.52 0.31
C ARG A 30 -2.75 -13.67 0.38
N TRP A 31 -2.88 -12.35 0.49
CA TRP A 31 -1.74 -11.43 0.64
C TRP A 31 -1.24 -11.40 2.08
N ILE A 32 -2.11 -11.71 3.04
CA ILE A 32 -1.76 -11.96 4.43
C ILE A 32 -2.36 -13.28 4.88
N MET A 33 -1.83 -13.83 5.97
CA MET A 33 -2.37 -15.02 6.63
C MET A 33 -2.32 -14.85 8.17
N PRO A 34 -3.17 -15.57 8.93
CA PRO A 34 -3.09 -15.55 10.39
C PRO A 34 -1.71 -15.99 10.89
N TRP A 35 -1.23 -15.34 11.94
CA TRP A 35 -0.01 -15.74 12.64
C TRP A 35 -0.37 -16.69 13.79
N GLU A 36 -0.19 -17.99 13.60
CA GLU A 36 -0.71 -19.02 14.51
C GLU A 36 0.16 -19.30 15.75
N THR A 37 1.32 -18.65 15.86
CA THR A 37 2.31 -18.92 16.92
C THR A 37 1.86 -18.45 18.31
N ASN A 38 0.80 -17.64 18.42
CA ASN A 38 0.36 -17.05 19.68
C ASN A 38 -1.04 -17.51 20.09
N LYS A 39 -1.19 -18.81 20.40
CA LYS A 39 -2.47 -19.41 20.84
C LYS A 39 -2.96 -18.87 22.19
N SER A 40 -2.11 -18.21 22.98
CA SER A 40 -2.47 -17.60 24.28
C SER A 40 -2.95 -16.15 24.18
N SER A 41 -2.84 -15.50 23.02
CA SER A 41 -3.26 -14.11 22.86
C SER A 41 -4.68 -14.01 22.32
N ARG A 42 -5.53 -13.22 22.98
CA ARG A 42 -6.86 -12.83 22.45
C ARG A 42 -6.78 -11.95 21.19
N LYS A 43 -5.58 -11.48 20.83
CA LYS A 43 -5.35 -10.60 19.68
C LYS A 43 -5.09 -11.44 18.43
N LYS A 44 -5.87 -11.21 17.38
CA LYS A 44 -5.59 -11.78 16.05
C LYS A 44 -4.40 -11.06 15.44
N GLU A 45 -3.39 -11.81 15.06
CA GLU A 45 -2.18 -11.32 14.41
C GLU A 45 -2.10 -11.91 13.00
N TYR A 46 -1.49 -11.16 12.08
CA TYR A 46 -1.39 -11.53 10.68
C TYR A 46 0.03 -11.27 10.18
N VAL A 47 0.50 -12.11 9.28
CA VAL A 47 1.78 -11.95 8.59
C VAL A 47 1.56 -11.82 7.09
N ILE A 48 2.38 -11.01 6.43
CA ILE A 48 2.37 -10.89 4.97
C ILE A 48 2.94 -12.17 4.33
N THR A 49 2.26 -12.68 3.32
CA THR A 49 2.71 -13.85 2.54
C THR A 49 3.69 -13.42 1.45
N ASP A 50 4.39 -14.36 0.83
CA ASP A 50 5.26 -14.03 -0.31
C ASP A 50 4.48 -13.51 -1.52
N LEU A 51 3.25 -13.99 -1.72
CA LEU A 51 2.31 -13.43 -2.69
C LEU A 51 1.96 -11.98 -2.38
N GLY A 52 1.73 -11.67 -1.09
CA GLY A 52 1.50 -10.32 -0.62
C GLY A 52 2.70 -9.40 -0.89
N LYS A 53 3.91 -9.84 -0.53
CA LYS A 53 5.17 -9.11 -0.78
C LYS A 53 5.36 -8.82 -2.26
N GLY A 54 5.19 -9.82 -3.13
CA GLY A 54 5.28 -9.64 -4.58
C GLY A 54 4.23 -8.68 -5.14
N THR A 55 3.06 -8.60 -4.50
CA THR A 55 2.04 -7.61 -4.89
C THR A 55 2.41 -6.20 -4.46
N VAL A 56 2.97 -6.01 -3.26
CA VAL A 56 3.50 -4.71 -2.83
C VAL A 56 4.63 -4.25 -3.75
N ASP A 57 5.56 -5.13 -4.13
CA ASP A 57 6.65 -4.79 -5.06
C ASP A 57 6.13 -4.29 -6.42
N ARG A 58 5.15 -4.98 -7.00
CA ARG A 58 4.49 -4.53 -8.25
C ARG A 58 3.82 -3.17 -8.10
N GLU A 59 3.14 -2.95 -6.99
CA GLU A 59 2.46 -1.67 -6.74
C GLU A 59 3.46 -0.52 -6.54
N MET A 60 4.58 -0.80 -5.86
CA MET A 60 5.67 0.17 -5.74
C MET A 60 6.24 0.58 -7.09
N LYS A 61 6.47 -0.38 -7.99
CA LYS A 61 6.90 -0.10 -9.37
C LYS A 61 5.88 0.77 -10.12
N ARG A 62 4.60 0.41 -10.05
CA ARG A 62 3.51 1.15 -10.70
C ARG A 62 3.39 2.58 -10.17
N LEU A 63 3.47 2.78 -8.85
CA LEU A 63 3.40 4.11 -8.23
C LEU A 63 4.64 4.96 -8.55
N THR A 64 5.82 4.34 -8.67
CA THR A 64 7.06 5.02 -9.08
C THR A 64 6.95 5.50 -10.52
N GLU A 65 6.46 4.65 -11.43
CA GLU A 65 6.20 5.03 -12.82
C GLU A 65 5.21 6.20 -12.91
N LEU A 66 4.11 6.16 -12.14
CA LEU A 66 3.16 7.28 -12.09
C LEU A 66 3.81 8.58 -11.60
N LEU A 67 4.68 8.49 -10.60
CA LEU A 67 5.41 9.65 -10.10
C LEU A 67 6.35 10.21 -11.18
N GLU A 68 7.09 9.37 -11.90
CA GLU A 68 7.96 9.80 -13.01
C GLU A 68 7.16 10.45 -14.14
N ASN A 69 6.05 9.85 -14.54
CA ASN A 69 5.16 10.41 -15.56
C ASN A 69 4.60 11.77 -15.12
N SER A 70 4.20 11.89 -13.85
CA SER A 70 3.71 13.17 -13.30
C SER A 70 4.78 14.26 -13.32
N LYS A 71 6.05 13.92 -13.06
CA LYS A 71 7.15 14.88 -13.11
C LYS A 71 7.38 15.41 -14.53
N LYS A 72 7.28 14.56 -15.55
CA LYS A 72 7.41 14.98 -16.96
C LYS A 72 6.29 15.94 -17.38
N ILE A 73 5.06 15.66 -16.93
CA ILE A 73 3.87 16.45 -17.33
C ILE A 73 3.77 17.75 -16.53
N VAL A 74 3.98 17.69 -15.21
CA VAL A 74 3.77 18.83 -14.29
C VAL A 74 5.04 19.65 -14.11
N GLY A 75 6.22 19.01 -14.15
CA GLY A 75 7.51 19.66 -13.91
C GLY A 75 8.00 20.57 -15.04
N GLY A 76 7.20 20.75 -16.10
CA GLY A 76 7.52 21.68 -17.17
C GLY A 76 8.87 21.38 -17.80
N GLU A 77 9.17 20.11 -18.12
CA GLU A 77 10.16 19.85 -19.18
C GLU A 77 9.61 20.50 -20.43
N THR A 78 10.03 21.76 -20.61
CA THR A 78 9.77 22.55 -21.77
C THR A 78 10.20 21.65 -22.90
N HIS A 79 9.28 21.31 -23.81
CA HIS A 79 9.68 20.95 -25.14
C HIS A 79 10.58 22.10 -25.60
N ALA A 80 11.90 21.95 -25.43
CA ALA A 80 12.85 22.66 -26.24
C ALA A 80 12.46 22.23 -27.64
N GLU A 81 11.70 23.10 -28.31
CA GLU A 81 11.58 23.09 -29.74
C GLU A 81 12.98 22.79 -30.24
N LYS A 82 13.14 21.63 -30.89
CA LYS A 82 14.25 21.44 -31.79
C LYS A 82 14.05 22.47 -32.88
N SER A 83 14.57 23.68 -32.65
CA SER A 83 14.87 24.61 -33.72
C SER A 83 16.02 24.02 -34.52
N VAL A 84 15.84 24.13 -35.84
CA VAL A 84 16.69 23.68 -36.96
C VAL A 84 16.42 22.27 -37.46
#